data_AF-A0AAD5ZRU2-F1
#
_entry.id   AF-A0AAD5ZRU2-F1
#
_cell.length_a   1.000
_cell.length_b   1.000
_cell.length_c   1.000
_cell.angle_alpha   90.00
_cell.angle_beta   90.00
_cell.angle_gamma   90.00
#
_symmetry.space_group_name_H-M   'P 1'
#
loop_
_entity.id
_entity.type
_entity.pdbx_description
1 polymer ?
#
loop_
_entity_poly.entity_id
_entity_poly.type
_entity_poly.pdbx_seq_one_letter_code
_entity_poly.pdbx_strand_id
1 'polypeptide(L)'
;MNVPIIDPLQGDFPEIIEDFLQHGNMKCIAFNSHGTLLAAGCSDGSCIIWDFETRGISRRLRDSATISPITSVCWSKHGHRLLVSATDKSLTLWDVKKCEKIARITLQHTALHARLDPGPVEPTICLACPLSSAPLLVDISDGSSTVLPVSVSQEGNNYIVAPIPRKFSDGSTPFTPTAATFDRSGELICVGNSKGEILIVGVKTSKVYGIIPVPGGAVIKDIVFCRTGQYVLTNSNDRVIRLFENLLPHHNVINELEIIDSLNNNTNNNVEEYDIVEKLKTTGSKCIKYLREFQDVVTKIQWKTPCFSGDGEWILGASASKGEHKLYIWERLGHLVKILEGPKEAIIDVVWHPERPIVVSVSVTGTAYVWAKDYVENWSAFAPDFKELEENEEYIEKEDEFDINPREDEKEKEEVIDEDAEVDIENIEETSIITVSNGSYEELRYLPAVPSPDVSEQQDKYLASPSRLEESNNSASPFDNDVVTNGHASSPMEVAENSLAEEDGGTSSKRKRKPSAKGMEMQAEKDKRPVTKNQKSSSVSKTSKPRTKYDVDSDQDDEFTDGFVF
;
A
#
# COMPACT_ATOMS: atom_id res chain seq x y z
N MET A 1 10.44 -15.85 0.36
CA MET A 1 10.01 -14.47 0.11
C MET A 1 11.22 -13.62 -0.31
N ASN A 2 11.89 -14.01 -1.40
CA ASN A 2 13.30 -13.61 -1.65
C ASN A 2 13.48 -12.63 -2.81
N VAL A 3 12.40 -12.23 -3.50
CA VAL A 3 12.43 -11.23 -4.59
C VAL A 3 13.17 -9.93 -4.22
N PRO A 4 12.97 -9.30 -3.05
CA PRO A 4 13.70 -8.05 -2.71
C PRO A 4 15.20 -8.24 -2.44
N ILE A 5 15.72 -9.48 -2.38
CA ILE A 5 17.15 -9.76 -2.27
C ILE A 5 17.83 -9.66 -3.65
N ILE A 6 17.07 -9.80 -4.74
CA ILE A 6 17.59 -9.92 -6.11
C ILE A 6 17.82 -8.54 -6.76
N ASP A 7 17.06 -7.51 -6.37
CA ASP A 7 17.27 -6.13 -6.85
C ASP A 7 17.08 -5.11 -5.71
N PRO A 8 18.16 -4.73 -5.00
CA PRO A 8 18.13 -3.71 -3.95
C PRO A 8 18.14 -2.27 -4.47
N LEU A 9 18.19 -2.04 -5.79
CA LEU A 9 18.12 -0.72 -6.41
C LEU A 9 16.67 -0.34 -6.76
N GLN A 10 15.76 -1.31 -6.82
CA GLN A 10 14.36 -1.08 -7.09
C GLN A 10 13.56 -0.55 -5.88
N GLY A 11 13.66 0.76 -5.63
CA GLY A 11 12.88 1.49 -4.60
C GLY A 11 11.34 1.42 -4.67
N ASP A 12 10.68 1.99 -3.66
CA ASP A 12 9.82 1.20 -2.76
C ASP A 12 8.29 1.42 -2.87
N PHE A 13 7.80 1.96 -3.98
CA PHE A 13 6.36 2.27 -4.15
C PHE A 13 5.84 1.94 -5.56
N PRO A 14 4.53 1.64 -5.72
CA PRO A 14 3.94 1.33 -7.02
C PRO A 14 3.82 2.57 -7.92
N GLU A 15 3.91 2.37 -9.23
CA GLU A 15 3.91 3.44 -10.24
C GLU A 15 2.89 3.25 -11.36
N ILE A 16 2.57 1.99 -11.73
CA ILE A 16 1.70 1.65 -12.87
C ILE A 16 0.59 0.68 -12.46
N ILE A 17 -0.45 0.57 -13.29
CA ILE A 17 -1.40 -0.55 -13.21
C ILE A 17 -0.76 -1.75 -13.92
N GLU A 18 -0.49 -2.80 -13.17
CA GLU A 18 0.05 -4.08 -13.66
C GLU A 18 -1.07 -4.95 -14.24
N ASP A 19 -2.14 -5.14 -13.48
CA ASP A 19 -3.21 -6.11 -13.74
C ASP A 19 -4.56 -5.63 -13.17
N PHE A 20 -5.66 -6.31 -13.51
CA PHE A 20 -6.99 -6.03 -13.00
C PHE A 20 -7.77 -7.31 -12.66
N LEU A 21 -8.10 -7.47 -11.37
CA LEU A 21 -8.95 -8.56 -10.91
C LEU A 21 -10.43 -8.19 -11.14
N GLN A 22 -11.17 -9.06 -11.83
CA GLN A 22 -12.59 -8.86 -12.10
C GLN A 22 -13.39 -10.16 -11.92
N HIS A 23 -14.23 -10.21 -10.89
CA HIS A 23 -15.31 -11.20 -10.77
C HIS A 23 -16.47 -10.59 -9.96
N GLY A 24 -17.63 -10.45 -10.60
CA GLY A 24 -18.77 -9.74 -10.01
C GLY A 24 -18.50 -8.23 -9.91
N ASN A 25 -19.21 -7.55 -9.02
CA ASN A 25 -19.00 -6.12 -8.75
C ASN A 25 -18.62 -5.96 -7.27
N MET A 26 -17.31 -5.80 -7.04
CA MET A 26 -16.67 -5.71 -5.73
C MET A 26 -16.95 -4.34 -5.05
N LYS A 27 -16.91 -4.34 -3.72
CA LYS A 27 -17.23 -3.17 -2.88
C LYS A 27 -16.25 -2.90 -1.74
N CYS A 28 -15.49 -3.91 -1.32
CA CYS A 28 -14.41 -3.77 -0.36
C CYS A 28 -13.42 -4.93 -0.49
N ILE A 29 -12.18 -4.72 -0.05
CA ILE A 29 -11.09 -5.70 -0.14
C ILE A 29 -10.23 -5.73 1.12
N ALA A 30 -9.64 -6.89 1.42
CA ALA A 30 -8.68 -7.07 2.51
C ALA A 30 -7.67 -8.17 2.20
N PHE A 31 -6.39 -7.90 2.41
CA PHE A 31 -5.32 -8.91 2.41
C PHE A 31 -5.30 -9.71 3.73
N ASN A 32 -4.84 -10.96 3.68
CA ASN A 32 -4.39 -11.71 4.87
C ASN A 32 -3.06 -11.12 5.41
N SER A 33 -2.54 -11.64 6.53
CA SER A 33 -1.38 -11.07 7.23
C SER A 33 -0.10 -10.95 6.37
N HIS A 34 0.06 -11.80 5.36
CA HIS A 34 1.21 -11.86 4.46
C HIS A 34 0.92 -11.31 3.03
N GLY A 35 -0.33 -10.96 2.71
CA GLY A 35 -0.72 -10.48 1.38
C GLY A 35 -0.95 -11.56 0.31
N THR A 36 -0.61 -12.82 0.59
CA THR A 36 -0.79 -13.94 -0.35
C THR A 36 -2.24 -14.24 -0.72
N LEU A 37 -3.21 -13.86 0.12
CA LEU A 37 -4.64 -14.04 -0.14
C LEU A 37 -5.37 -12.69 -0.05
N LEU A 38 -6.13 -12.36 -1.10
CA LEU A 38 -6.96 -11.15 -1.17
C LEU A 38 -8.44 -11.54 -1.12
N ALA A 39 -9.12 -11.20 -0.02
CA ALA A 39 -10.57 -11.34 0.09
C ALA A 39 -11.27 -10.10 -0.46
N ALA A 40 -12.32 -10.30 -1.26
CA ALA A 40 -13.11 -9.24 -1.89
C ALA A 40 -14.61 -9.45 -1.64
N GLY A 41 -15.26 -8.45 -1.04
CA GLY A 41 -16.70 -8.44 -0.81
C GLY A 41 -17.47 -7.94 -2.02
N CYS A 42 -18.42 -8.73 -2.54
CA CYS A 42 -19.26 -8.35 -3.68
C CYS A 42 -20.65 -7.84 -3.30
N SER A 43 -21.25 -7.14 -4.27
CA SER A 43 -22.63 -6.66 -4.21
C SER A 43 -23.71 -7.74 -4.32
N ASP A 44 -23.37 -9.00 -4.65
CA ASP A 44 -24.28 -10.14 -4.75
C ASP A 44 -24.35 -11.02 -3.47
N GLY A 45 -23.65 -10.59 -2.40
CA GLY A 45 -23.47 -11.36 -1.17
C GLY A 45 -22.37 -12.44 -1.22
N SER A 46 -21.62 -12.57 -2.32
CA SER A 46 -20.44 -13.44 -2.37
C SER A 46 -19.20 -12.73 -1.82
N CYS A 47 -18.43 -13.41 -0.98
CA CYS A 47 -17.04 -13.03 -0.71
C CYS A 47 -16.13 -13.95 -1.54
N ILE A 48 -15.21 -13.36 -2.30
CA ILE A 48 -14.29 -14.09 -3.19
C ILE A 48 -12.91 -14.01 -2.54
N ILE A 49 -12.19 -15.12 -2.49
CA ILE A 49 -10.79 -15.14 -2.04
C ILE A 49 -9.95 -15.47 -3.25
N TRP A 50 -9.16 -14.49 -3.67
CA TRP A 50 -8.12 -14.63 -4.69
C TRP A 50 -6.83 -15.12 -4.02
N ASP A 51 -6.14 -16.04 -4.67
CA ASP A 51 -4.71 -16.24 -4.48
C ASP A 51 -3.99 -15.15 -5.28
N PHE A 52 -3.17 -14.36 -4.58
CA PHE A 52 -2.56 -13.17 -5.16
C PHE A 52 -1.38 -13.50 -6.08
N GLU A 53 -0.70 -14.64 -5.87
CA GLU A 53 0.48 -15.03 -6.67
C GLU A 53 0.05 -15.65 -8.02
N THR A 54 -0.98 -16.50 -8.02
CA THR A 54 -1.53 -17.10 -9.26
C THR A 54 -2.55 -16.22 -9.98
N ARG A 55 -2.93 -15.07 -9.39
CA ARG A 55 -4.09 -14.24 -9.78
C ARG A 55 -5.42 -15.04 -9.87
N GLY A 56 -5.49 -16.23 -9.27
CA GLY A 56 -6.61 -17.16 -9.40
C GLY A 56 -7.65 -17.02 -8.30
N ILE A 57 -8.92 -17.36 -8.60
CA ILE A 57 -9.97 -17.46 -7.57
C ILE A 57 -9.76 -18.75 -6.77
N SER A 58 -9.19 -18.62 -5.57
CA SER A 58 -8.92 -19.75 -4.69
C SER A 58 -10.19 -20.31 -4.03
N ARG A 59 -11.12 -19.43 -3.60
CA ARG A 59 -12.42 -19.80 -2.99
C ARG A 59 -13.52 -18.76 -3.27
N ARG A 60 -14.78 -19.20 -3.17
CA ARG A 60 -15.97 -18.33 -3.13
C ARG A 60 -16.85 -18.71 -1.94
N LEU A 61 -16.90 -17.84 -0.93
CA LEU A 61 -17.77 -17.94 0.23
C LEU A 61 -19.10 -17.24 -0.08
N ARG A 62 -20.23 -17.86 0.23
CA ARG A 62 -21.56 -17.26 0.01
C ARG A 62 -22.57 -17.83 0.99
N ASP A 63 -23.25 -16.98 1.76
CA ASP A 63 -24.37 -17.45 2.58
C ASP A 63 -25.59 -17.70 1.68
N SER A 64 -26.11 -18.94 1.66
CA SER A 64 -27.31 -19.29 0.88
C SER A 64 -28.56 -18.51 1.33
N ALA A 65 -28.53 -17.89 2.51
CA ALA A 65 -29.62 -17.10 3.07
C ALA A 65 -29.61 -15.60 2.67
N THR A 66 -28.54 -15.06 2.08
CA THR A 66 -28.40 -13.61 1.81
C THR A 66 -27.84 -13.32 0.42
N ILE A 67 -28.43 -12.35 -0.27
CA ILE A 67 -28.00 -11.81 -1.58
C ILE A 67 -27.77 -10.29 -1.47
N SER A 68 -27.37 -9.83 -0.29
CA SER A 68 -27.20 -8.41 0.04
C SER A 68 -25.74 -8.00 -0.10
N PRO A 69 -25.44 -6.78 -0.61
CA PRO A 69 -24.07 -6.29 -0.73
C PRO A 69 -23.26 -6.39 0.56
N ILE A 70 -22.02 -6.86 0.43
CA ILE A 70 -21.02 -6.82 1.50
C ILE A 70 -20.53 -5.38 1.68
N THR A 71 -20.44 -4.93 2.93
CA THR A 71 -19.96 -3.58 3.31
C THR A 71 -18.49 -3.60 3.75
N SER A 72 -18.08 -4.62 4.53
CA SER A 72 -16.66 -4.84 4.86
C SER A 72 -16.29 -6.32 4.95
N VAL A 73 -15.01 -6.60 4.76
CA VAL A 73 -14.37 -7.90 4.99
C VAL A 73 -13.17 -7.70 5.91
N CYS A 74 -12.92 -8.63 6.83
CA CYS A 74 -11.76 -8.59 7.73
C CYS A 74 -11.27 -10.01 8.05
N TRP A 75 -9.96 -10.25 7.90
CA TRP A 75 -9.31 -11.50 8.29
C TRP A 75 -8.99 -11.52 9.79
N SER A 76 -8.94 -12.70 10.41
CA SER A 76 -8.20 -12.85 11.67
C SER A 76 -6.70 -12.73 11.41
N LYS A 77 -5.93 -12.43 12.46
CA LYS A 77 -4.47 -12.28 12.40
C LYS A 77 -3.77 -13.44 11.66
N HIS A 78 -4.17 -14.68 11.92
CA HIS A 78 -3.58 -15.88 11.32
C HIS A 78 -4.28 -16.35 10.02
N GLY A 79 -5.26 -15.60 9.51
CA GLY A 79 -5.98 -15.87 8.25
C GLY A 79 -7.04 -16.99 8.27
N HIS A 80 -7.10 -17.84 9.31
CA HIS A 80 -8.04 -18.98 9.35
C HIS A 80 -9.52 -18.62 9.51
N ARG A 81 -9.83 -17.40 9.98
CA ARG A 81 -11.20 -16.88 10.15
C ARG A 81 -11.39 -15.64 9.29
N LEU A 82 -12.56 -15.51 8.67
CA LEU A 82 -12.95 -14.32 7.89
C LEU A 82 -14.29 -13.78 8.37
N LEU A 83 -14.33 -12.51 8.75
CA LEU A 83 -15.53 -11.76 9.08
C LEU A 83 -16.04 -11.01 7.85
N VAL A 84 -17.34 -11.17 7.58
CA VAL A 84 -18.05 -10.50 6.48
C VAL A 84 -19.23 -9.73 7.07
N SER A 85 -19.33 -8.43 6.77
CA SER A 85 -20.48 -7.59 7.12
C SER A 85 -21.29 -7.24 5.88
N ALA A 86 -22.63 -7.19 5.98
CA ALA A 86 -23.50 -6.96 4.84
C ALA A 86 -24.62 -5.94 5.11
N THR A 87 -25.19 -5.36 4.04
CA THR A 87 -26.21 -4.31 4.15
C THR A 87 -27.50 -4.75 4.84
N ASP A 88 -27.78 -6.06 4.88
CA ASP A 88 -28.90 -6.66 5.65
C ASP A 88 -28.68 -6.66 7.17
N LYS A 89 -27.61 -6.01 7.64
CA LYS A 89 -27.16 -5.91 9.04
C LYS A 89 -26.59 -7.22 9.60
N SER A 90 -26.40 -8.24 8.77
CA SER A 90 -25.73 -9.45 9.23
C SER A 90 -24.22 -9.26 9.38
N LEU A 91 -23.66 -9.88 10.42
CA LEU A 91 -22.25 -10.20 10.51
C LEU A 91 -22.15 -11.72 10.44
N THR A 92 -21.26 -12.21 9.58
CA THR A 92 -21.06 -13.65 9.36
C THR A 92 -19.59 -14.01 9.49
N LEU A 93 -19.29 -14.99 10.33
CA LEU A 93 -17.95 -15.51 10.56
C LEU A 93 -17.75 -16.84 9.82
N TRP A 94 -16.68 -16.92 9.03
CA TRP A 94 -16.36 -18.06 8.17
C TRP A 94 -15.08 -18.76 8.60
N ASP A 95 -15.05 -20.09 8.48
CA ASP A 95 -13.83 -20.89 8.45
C ASP A 95 -13.31 -20.89 7.02
N VAL A 96 -12.12 -20.31 6.78
CA VAL A 96 -11.61 -20.14 5.42
C VAL A 96 -11.13 -21.47 4.82
N LYS A 97 -10.52 -22.34 5.65
CA LYS A 97 -9.95 -23.62 5.21
C LYS A 97 -11.04 -24.62 4.83
N LYS A 98 -12.14 -24.65 5.58
CA LYS A 98 -13.32 -25.49 5.31
C LYS A 98 -14.35 -24.84 4.38
N CYS A 99 -14.31 -23.52 4.24
CA CYS A 99 -15.35 -22.71 3.58
C CYS A 99 -16.75 -22.82 4.23
N GLU A 100 -16.78 -23.09 5.54
CA GLU A 100 -18.01 -23.25 6.32
C GLU A 100 -18.38 -21.98 7.08
N LYS A 101 -19.68 -21.73 7.24
CA LYS A 101 -20.21 -20.65 8.08
C LYS A 101 -20.22 -21.11 9.54
N ILE A 102 -19.39 -20.49 10.37
CA ILE A 102 -19.26 -20.81 11.81
C ILE A 102 -20.47 -20.26 12.55
N ALA A 103 -20.73 -18.96 12.37
CA ALA A 103 -21.77 -18.24 13.08
C ALA A 103 -22.27 -17.04 12.26
N ARG A 104 -23.51 -16.63 12.51
CA ARG A 104 -24.12 -15.45 11.92
C ARG A 104 -25.03 -14.77 12.94
N ILE A 105 -24.84 -13.47 13.10
CA ILE A 105 -25.65 -12.59 13.95
C ILE A 105 -26.25 -11.46 13.11
N THR A 106 -27.26 -10.77 13.62
CA THR A 106 -27.90 -9.64 12.93
C THR A 106 -28.02 -8.44 13.87
N LEU A 107 -27.42 -7.31 13.48
CA LEU A 107 -27.37 -6.09 14.28
C LEU A 107 -28.64 -5.24 14.10
N GLN A 108 -28.86 -4.29 15.03
CA GLN A 108 -29.95 -3.31 14.92
C GLN A 108 -29.72 -2.31 13.77
N HIS A 109 -28.46 -1.99 13.48
CA HIS A 109 -28.02 -1.05 12.44
C HIS A 109 -26.97 -1.69 11.53
N THR A 110 -26.90 -1.25 10.27
CA THR A 110 -25.90 -1.75 9.30
C THR A 110 -24.50 -1.27 9.68
N ALA A 111 -23.56 -2.22 9.84
CA ALA A 111 -22.15 -1.91 10.01
C ALA A 111 -21.54 -1.42 8.67
N LEU A 112 -20.85 -0.29 8.71
CA LEU A 112 -20.01 0.18 7.58
C LEU A 112 -18.70 -0.62 7.54
N HIS A 113 -18.09 -0.77 8.71
CA HIS A 113 -16.87 -1.52 8.93
C HIS A 113 -17.07 -2.47 10.10
N ALA A 114 -16.56 -3.68 9.97
CA ALA A 114 -16.43 -4.65 11.04
C ALA A 114 -15.00 -5.22 11.02
N ARG A 115 -14.31 -5.18 12.17
CA ARG A 115 -12.95 -5.69 12.35
C ARG A 115 -12.95 -6.80 13.42
N LEU A 116 -12.17 -7.86 13.24
CA LEU A 116 -11.98 -8.90 14.26
C LEU A 116 -10.99 -8.45 15.34
N ASP A 117 -11.10 -9.02 16.53
CA ASP A 117 -10.06 -8.89 17.57
C ASP A 117 -8.73 -9.50 17.08
N PRO A 118 -7.61 -8.75 17.06
CA PRO A 118 -6.31 -9.26 16.63
C PRO A 118 -5.56 -10.08 17.71
N GLY A 119 -6.04 -10.10 18.95
CA GLY A 119 -5.40 -10.79 20.08
C GLY A 119 -5.45 -12.33 20.02
N PRO A 120 -6.64 -12.96 19.98
CA PRO A 120 -6.78 -14.41 19.99
C PRO A 120 -6.57 -15.06 18.62
N VAL A 121 -6.09 -16.31 18.60
CA VAL A 121 -5.87 -17.09 17.37
C VAL A 121 -7.19 -17.34 16.62
N GLU A 122 -8.25 -17.66 17.36
CA GLU A 122 -9.62 -17.78 16.85
C GLU A 122 -10.53 -16.69 17.46
N PRO A 123 -10.63 -15.51 16.84
CA PRO A 123 -11.51 -14.45 17.34
C PRO A 123 -12.99 -14.75 17.08
N THR A 124 -13.78 -14.82 18.16
CA THR A 124 -15.25 -14.72 18.12
C THR A 124 -15.73 -13.28 18.28
N ILE A 125 -14.94 -12.44 18.97
CA ILE A 125 -15.24 -11.02 19.22
C ILE A 125 -14.90 -10.18 17.98
N CYS A 126 -15.78 -9.26 17.65
CA CYS A 126 -15.58 -8.25 16.61
C CYS A 126 -16.01 -6.85 17.05
N LEU A 127 -15.42 -5.84 16.43
CA LEU A 127 -15.76 -4.44 16.57
C LEU A 127 -16.55 -4.01 15.32
N ALA A 128 -17.83 -3.69 15.50
CA ALA A 128 -18.71 -3.20 14.45
C ALA A 128 -18.89 -1.68 14.57
N CYS A 129 -18.78 -0.97 13.45
CA CYS A 129 -18.94 0.48 13.36
C CYS A 129 -20.16 0.83 12.48
N PRO A 130 -21.36 1.04 13.05
CA PRO A 130 -22.55 1.40 12.29
C PRO A 130 -22.58 2.88 11.89
N LEU A 131 -23.29 3.21 10.81
CA LEU A 131 -23.41 4.60 10.34
C LEU A 131 -24.17 5.52 11.31
N SER A 132 -25.11 4.96 12.08
CA SER A 132 -26.17 5.72 12.79
C SER A 132 -26.18 5.53 14.30
N SER A 133 -25.17 4.88 14.88
CA SER A 133 -25.06 4.62 16.32
C SER A 133 -23.59 4.65 16.76
N ALA A 134 -23.35 4.60 18.06
CA ALA A 134 -22.03 4.29 18.60
C ALA A 134 -21.49 2.94 18.07
N PRO A 135 -20.16 2.76 18.01
CA PRO A 135 -19.53 1.47 17.75
C PRO A 135 -19.93 0.43 18.80
N LEU A 136 -19.95 -0.83 18.36
CA LEU A 136 -20.38 -1.97 19.15
C LEU A 136 -19.24 -2.98 19.21
N LEU A 137 -18.88 -3.44 20.41
CA LEU A 137 -18.12 -4.66 20.59
C LEU A 137 -19.12 -5.83 20.65
N VAL A 138 -18.94 -6.85 19.83
CA VAL A 138 -19.95 -7.90 19.62
C VAL A 138 -19.29 -9.27 19.58
N ASP A 139 -19.74 -10.17 20.45
CA ASP A 139 -19.31 -11.56 20.43
C ASP A 139 -20.21 -12.38 19.51
N ILE A 140 -19.62 -13.01 18.49
CA ILE A 140 -20.37 -13.68 17.42
C ILE A 140 -20.83 -15.07 17.84
N SER A 141 -20.23 -15.71 18.86
CA SER A 141 -20.72 -17.00 19.38
C SER A 141 -22.04 -16.83 20.15
N ASP A 142 -22.08 -15.84 21.04
CA ASP A 142 -23.14 -15.66 22.02
C ASP A 142 -24.19 -14.63 21.57
N GLY A 143 -23.87 -13.85 20.53
CA GLY A 143 -24.71 -12.73 20.05
C GLY A 143 -24.77 -11.55 21.02
N SER A 144 -23.90 -11.51 22.03
CA SER A 144 -23.85 -10.42 23.00
C SER A 144 -23.20 -9.18 22.37
N SER A 145 -23.72 -7.99 22.69
CA SER A 145 -23.20 -6.72 22.16
C SER A 145 -23.13 -5.64 23.22
N THR A 146 -21.95 -5.06 23.44
CA THR A 146 -21.75 -3.89 24.31
C THR A 146 -21.55 -2.63 23.46
N VAL A 147 -22.11 -1.52 23.93
CA VAL A 147 -22.02 -0.21 23.25
C VAL A 147 -20.79 0.52 23.80
N LEU A 148 -19.89 0.95 22.92
CA LEU A 148 -18.66 1.62 23.33
C LEU A 148 -18.85 3.12 23.60
N PRO A 149 -18.07 3.72 24.53
CA PRO A 149 -18.07 5.17 24.76
C PRO A 149 -17.73 5.95 23.49
N VAL A 150 -18.54 6.98 23.19
CA VAL A 150 -18.28 8.00 22.13
C VAL A 150 -18.05 9.39 22.73
N SER A 151 -18.47 9.60 23.99
CA SER A 151 -18.16 10.77 24.79
C SER A 151 -18.24 10.45 26.29
N VAL A 152 -17.44 11.14 27.10
CA VAL A 152 -17.60 11.19 28.56
C VAL A 152 -18.57 12.33 28.91
N SER A 153 -19.51 12.10 29.83
CA SER A 153 -20.49 13.10 30.29
C SER A 153 -21.08 12.69 31.65
N GLN A 154 -21.18 13.62 32.61
CA GLN A 154 -21.69 13.29 33.94
C GLN A 154 -23.23 13.34 34.06
N GLU A 155 -23.84 12.26 34.58
CA GLU A 155 -25.12 12.33 35.31
C GLU A 155 -25.01 11.49 36.61
N GLY A 156 -24.69 12.15 37.72
CA GLY A 156 -24.59 11.53 39.06
C GLY A 156 -23.16 11.21 39.52
N ASN A 157 -23.05 10.61 40.72
CA ASN A 157 -21.77 10.26 41.37
C ASN A 157 -21.10 8.99 40.82
N ASN A 158 -21.66 8.37 39.77
CA ASN A 158 -21.02 7.31 39.01
C ASN A 158 -20.68 7.85 37.62
N TYR A 159 -19.47 7.56 37.11
CA TYR A 159 -19.07 7.93 35.74
C TYR A 159 -19.81 7.06 34.72
N ILE A 160 -21.01 7.47 34.32
CA ILE A 160 -21.79 6.79 33.29
C ILE A 160 -21.15 7.09 31.93
N VAL A 161 -20.43 6.11 31.38
CA VAL A 161 -20.22 5.99 29.93
C VAL A 161 -21.59 5.92 29.27
N ALA A 162 -22.07 7.02 28.71
CA ALA A 162 -23.48 7.20 28.36
C ALA A 162 -23.84 6.57 27.00
N PRO A 163 -24.66 5.51 26.94
CA PRO A 163 -25.12 4.90 25.70
C PRO A 163 -26.57 5.35 25.41
N ILE A 164 -26.82 6.67 25.41
CA ILE A 164 -28.18 7.24 25.35
C ILE A 164 -28.31 8.29 24.23
N PRO A 165 -29.30 8.17 23.33
CA PRO A 165 -29.57 9.19 22.31
C PRO A 165 -30.27 10.41 22.92
N ARG A 166 -29.51 11.49 23.18
CA ARG A 166 -30.06 12.84 23.38
C ARG A 166 -29.55 13.76 22.27
N LYS A 167 -30.42 14.63 21.73
CA LYS A 167 -29.99 15.68 20.80
C LYS A 167 -29.13 16.69 21.55
N PHE A 168 -28.00 17.09 20.99
CA PHE A 168 -27.28 18.26 21.48
C PHE A 168 -28.12 19.53 21.30
N SER A 169 -27.91 20.53 22.15
CA SER A 169 -28.59 21.82 22.09
C SER A 169 -28.39 22.57 20.77
N ASP A 170 -27.29 22.31 20.07
CA ASP A 170 -26.98 22.85 18.72
C ASP A 170 -27.82 22.22 17.59
N GLY A 171 -28.67 21.23 17.88
CA GLY A 171 -29.52 20.58 16.88
C GLY A 171 -28.78 19.64 15.92
N SER A 172 -27.48 19.40 16.13
CA SER A 172 -26.71 18.40 15.41
C SER A 172 -27.24 16.98 15.66
N THR A 173 -27.14 16.11 14.65
CA THR A 173 -27.47 14.68 14.80
C THR A 173 -26.47 14.03 15.75
N PRO A 174 -26.92 13.32 16.80
CA PRO A 174 -26.03 12.83 17.87
C PRO A 174 -25.02 11.77 17.39
N PHE A 175 -25.26 11.12 16.26
CA PHE A 175 -24.34 10.19 15.63
C PHE A 175 -24.04 10.60 14.18
N THR A 176 -22.82 11.06 13.95
CA THR A 176 -22.10 10.93 12.67
C THR A 176 -21.30 9.62 12.73
N PRO A 177 -20.86 9.02 11.61
CA PRO A 177 -20.04 7.82 11.65
C PRO A 177 -18.83 8.02 12.57
N THR A 178 -18.76 7.20 13.61
CA THR A 178 -17.69 7.18 14.62
C THR A 178 -16.74 6.06 14.23
N ALA A 179 -15.54 6.40 13.77
CA ALA A 179 -14.52 5.42 13.44
C ALA A 179 -14.06 4.69 14.71
N ALA A 180 -13.90 3.37 14.66
CA ALA A 180 -13.24 2.64 15.74
C ALA A 180 -12.37 1.49 15.21
N THR A 181 -11.26 1.24 15.90
CA THR A 181 -10.33 0.15 15.60
C THR A 181 -9.68 -0.37 16.87
N PHE A 182 -9.39 -1.66 16.90
CA PHE A 182 -8.46 -2.22 17.89
C PHE A 182 -7.05 -1.65 17.70
N ASP A 183 -6.32 -1.60 18.81
CA ASP A 183 -4.86 -1.56 18.84
C ASP A 183 -4.24 -2.90 18.35
N ARG A 184 -2.96 -2.88 17.99
CA ARG A 184 -2.15 -4.02 17.52
C ARG A 184 -2.08 -5.20 18.51
N SER A 185 -2.37 -4.99 19.80
CA SER A 185 -2.45 -6.02 20.84
C SER A 185 -3.85 -6.64 21.02
N GLY A 186 -4.91 -5.94 20.64
CA GLY A 186 -6.30 -6.29 21.00
C GLY A 186 -6.72 -5.91 22.43
N GLU A 187 -5.87 -5.31 23.27
CA GLU A 187 -6.29 -4.89 24.63
C GLU A 187 -7.15 -3.61 24.63
N LEU A 188 -6.94 -2.74 23.65
CA LEU A 188 -7.53 -1.39 23.55
C LEU A 188 -8.25 -1.16 22.21
N ILE A 189 -9.18 -0.21 22.22
CA ILE A 189 -9.88 0.32 21.05
C ILE A 189 -9.68 1.84 21.02
N CYS A 190 -9.29 2.38 19.88
CA CYS A 190 -9.36 3.81 19.60
C CYS A 190 -10.70 4.15 18.94
N VAL A 191 -11.46 5.09 19.50
CA VAL A 191 -12.80 5.51 19.04
C VAL A 191 -12.79 7.00 18.70
N GLY A 192 -12.89 7.35 17.41
CA GLY A 192 -12.86 8.73 16.91
C GLY A 192 -14.26 9.34 16.80
N ASN A 193 -14.54 10.39 17.59
CA ASN A 193 -15.88 10.97 17.71
C ASN A 193 -16.18 12.11 16.71
N SER A 194 -17.41 12.62 16.78
CA SER A 194 -17.93 13.70 15.93
C SER A 194 -17.31 15.09 16.20
N LYS A 195 -16.65 15.28 17.34
CA LYS A 195 -16.00 16.53 17.76
C LYS A 195 -14.52 16.60 17.38
N GLY A 196 -13.99 15.56 16.73
CA GLY A 196 -12.56 15.43 16.48
C GLY A 196 -11.76 15.06 17.73
N GLU A 197 -12.27 14.17 18.58
CA GLU A 197 -11.51 13.58 19.69
C GLU A 197 -11.40 12.06 19.52
N ILE A 198 -10.22 11.49 19.77
CA ILE A 198 -9.98 10.04 19.82
C ILE A 198 -10.04 9.60 21.28
N LEU A 199 -10.92 8.66 21.62
CA LEU A 199 -11.00 8.03 22.94
C LEU A 199 -10.19 6.72 22.92
N ILE A 200 -9.34 6.50 23.93
CA ILE A 200 -8.72 5.19 24.19
C ILE A 200 -9.61 4.44 25.18
N VAL A 201 -10.09 3.25 24.78
CA VAL A 201 -11.07 2.44 25.52
C VAL A 201 -10.53 1.03 25.73
N GLY A 202 -10.61 0.48 26.94
CA GLY A 202 -10.22 -0.92 27.19
C GLY A 202 -11.29 -1.91 26.73
N VAL A 203 -10.92 -2.95 25.99
CA VAL A 203 -11.86 -3.98 25.46
C VAL A 203 -12.61 -4.67 26.60
N LYS A 204 -11.87 -5.13 27.62
CA LYS A 204 -12.41 -5.92 28.74
C LYS A 204 -13.17 -5.06 29.77
N THR A 205 -12.79 -3.81 29.95
CA THR A 205 -13.33 -2.92 31.00
C THR A 205 -14.37 -1.92 30.48
N SER A 206 -14.38 -1.63 29.17
CA SER A 206 -15.12 -0.50 28.56
C SER A 206 -14.83 0.87 29.20
N LYS A 207 -13.79 0.99 30.02
CA LYS A 207 -13.32 2.25 30.63
C LYS A 207 -12.58 3.09 29.58
N VAL A 208 -12.81 4.40 29.58
CA VAL A 208 -11.99 5.36 28.84
C VAL A 208 -10.72 5.66 29.65
N TYR A 209 -9.54 5.43 29.06
CA TYR A 209 -8.23 5.64 29.67
C TYR A 209 -7.56 6.95 29.22
N GLY A 210 -7.96 7.50 28.07
CA GLY A 210 -7.40 8.76 27.56
C GLY A 210 -8.24 9.37 26.43
N ILE A 211 -8.02 10.66 26.18
CA ILE A 211 -8.67 11.44 25.13
C ILE A 211 -7.60 12.21 24.36
N ILE A 212 -7.56 12.11 23.03
CA ILE A 212 -6.66 12.90 22.18
C ILE A 212 -7.49 13.88 21.34
N PRO A 213 -7.39 15.20 21.57
CA PRO A 213 -8.03 16.18 20.69
C PRO A 213 -7.26 16.25 19.36
N VAL A 214 -7.95 16.01 18.25
CA VAL A 214 -7.42 16.13 16.89
C VAL A 214 -7.44 17.61 16.49
N PRO A 215 -6.33 18.18 15.98
CA PRO A 215 -6.30 19.54 15.46
C PRO A 215 -7.43 19.79 14.45
N GLY A 216 -8.13 20.92 14.60
CA GLY A 216 -9.27 21.30 13.75
C GLY A 216 -10.65 20.83 14.19
N GLY A 217 -10.76 19.88 15.15
CA GLY A 217 -12.05 19.50 15.76
C GLY A 217 -13.08 18.88 14.79
N ALA A 218 -12.61 18.28 13.70
CA ALA A 218 -13.47 17.75 12.64
C ALA A 218 -13.79 16.26 12.83
N VAL A 219 -15.03 15.86 12.49
CA VAL A 219 -15.53 14.46 12.50
C VAL A 219 -14.48 13.50 11.92
N ILE A 220 -14.12 12.48 12.70
CA ILE A 220 -13.16 11.43 12.31
C ILE A 220 -13.91 10.33 11.55
N LYS A 221 -13.58 10.14 10.27
CA LYS A 221 -14.21 9.17 9.36
C LYS A 221 -13.60 7.77 9.46
N ASP A 222 -12.29 7.68 9.69
CA ASP A 222 -11.53 6.43 9.77
C ASP A 222 -10.31 6.58 10.68
N ILE A 223 -9.86 5.46 11.26
CA ILE A 223 -8.63 5.32 12.07
C ILE A 223 -7.91 4.04 11.61
N VAL A 224 -6.66 4.18 11.22
CA VAL A 224 -5.82 3.10 10.68
C VAL A 224 -4.49 3.07 11.42
N PHE A 225 -4.12 1.92 11.98
CA PHE A 225 -2.82 1.68 12.58
C PHE A 225 -1.85 1.12 11.52
N CYS A 226 -0.55 1.43 11.66
CA CYS A 226 0.51 0.77 10.90
C CYS A 226 0.64 -0.71 11.33
N ARG A 227 1.19 -1.59 10.47
CA ARG A 227 1.41 -3.03 10.73
C ARG A 227 2.26 -3.27 11.99
N THR A 228 3.22 -2.38 12.27
CA THR A 228 4.06 -2.35 13.48
C THR A 228 3.35 -1.85 14.74
N GLY A 229 2.21 -1.16 14.58
CA GLY A 229 1.49 -0.47 15.66
C GLY A 229 2.08 0.89 16.06
N GLN A 230 3.27 1.28 15.58
CA GLN A 230 3.98 2.50 16.01
C GLN A 230 3.32 3.82 15.55
N TYR A 231 2.51 3.78 14.50
CA TYR A 231 1.90 4.98 13.90
C TYR A 231 0.41 4.80 13.65
N VAL A 232 -0.34 5.89 13.77
CA VAL A 232 -1.80 5.95 13.55
C VAL A 232 -2.14 7.07 12.57
N LEU A 233 -2.92 6.74 11.55
CA LEU A 233 -3.56 7.71 10.65
C LEU A 233 -5.01 7.92 11.04
N THR A 234 -5.49 9.17 10.94
CA THR A 234 -6.92 9.48 10.95
C THR A 234 -7.32 10.25 9.69
N ASN A 235 -8.51 9.95 9.16
CA ASN A 235 -9.13 10.69 8.06
C ASN A 235 -10.24 11.59 8.63
N SER A 236 -10.09 12.91 8.51
CA SER A 236 -11.05 13.87 9.05
C SER A 236 -11.92 14.52 7.96
N ASN A 237 -13.13 14.93 8.32
CA ASN A 237 -14.09 15.52 7.37
C ASN A 237 -13.69 16.93 6.84
N ASP A 238 -12.69 17.56 7.45
CA ASP A 238 -12.04 18.80 7.00
C ASP A 238 -11.07 18.60 5.82
N ARG A 239 -11.02 17.39 5.24
CA ARG A 239 -10.22 16.99 4.06
C ARG A 239 -8.74 16.78 4.34
N VAL A 240 -8.40 16.55 5.61
CA VAL A 240 -7.03 16.35 6.07
C VAL A 240 -6.86 14.92 6.59
N ILE A 241 -5.78 14.25 6.17
CA ILE A 241 -5.27 13.03 6.81
C ILE A 241 -4.25 13.47 7.87
N ARG A 242 -4.29 12.88 9.07
CA ARG A 242 -3.38 13.24 10.17
C ARG A 242 -2.63 12.03 10.69
N LEU A 243 -1.33 12.20 10.91
CA LEU A 243 -0.43 11.18 11.44
C LEU A 243 -0.11 11.45 12.90
N PHE A 244 -0.20 10.40 13.70
CA PHE A 244 0.15 10.37 15.11
C PHE A 244 1.18 9.26 15.37
N GLU A 245 2.04 9.52 16.33
CA GLU A 245 2.96 8.56 16.95
C GLU A 245 2.23 7.84 18.08
N ASN A 246 2.20 6.50 18.02
CA ASN A 246 1.69 5.67 19.10
C ASN A 246 2.83 5.41 20.10
N LEU A 247 2.60 5.81 21.34
CA LEU A 247 3.52 5.66 22.47
C LEU A 247 2.96 4.67 23.51
N LEU A 248 1.88 3.95 23.18
CA LEU A 248 1.37 2.84 23.99
C LEU A 248 2.35 1.65 23.96
N PRO A 249 2.67 1.04 25.11
CA PRO A 249 3.42 -0.21 25.18
C PRO A 249 2.81 -1.33 24.33
N HIS A 250 3.65 -2.28 23.89
CA HIS A 250 3.18 -3.47 23.17
C HIS A 250 2.55 -4.54 24.08
N HIS A 251 2.76 -4.47 25.41
CA HIS A 251 2.30 -5.45 26.40
C HIS A 251 1.88 -4.77 27.71
N ASN A 252 0.94 -5.39 28.46
CA ASN A 252 0.44 -4.91 29.77
C ASN A 252 -0.08 -3.46 29.75
N VAL A 253 -0.68 -3.03 28.63
CA VAL A 253 -0.96 -1.61 28.35
C VAL A 253 -1.93 -1.03 29.38
N ILE A 254 -2.91 -1.82 29.79
CA ILE A 254 -3.89 -1.46 30.83
C ILE A 254 -3.21 -1.18 32.17
N ASN A 255 -2.20 -1.97 32.57
CA ASN A 255 -1.51 -1.78 33.85
C ASN A 255 -0.72 -0.47 33.87
N GLU A 256 -0.01 -0.11 32.80
CA GLU A 256 0.71 1.15 32.73
C GLU A 256 -0.24 2.36 32.67
N LEU A 257 -1.36 2.25 31.96
CA LEU A 257 -2.40 3.29 31.96
C LEU A 257 -3.02 3.49 33.35
N GLU A 258 -3.21 2.43 34.14
CA GLU A 258 -3.71 2.51 35.51
C GLU A 258 -2.65 3.02 36.50
N ILE A 259 -1.36 2.75 36.26
CA ILE A 259 -0.25 3.39 36.97
C ILE A 259 -0.23 4.90 36.69
N ILE A 260 -0.37 5.33 35.43
CA ILE A 260 -0.42 6.76 35.04
C ILE A 260 -1.65 7.46 35.66
N ASP A 261 -2.82 6.81 35.66
CA ASP A 261 -4.02 7.30 36.35
C ASP A 261 -3.76 7.46 37.85
N SER A 262 -3.14 6.47 38.51
CA SER A 262 -2.80 6.54 39.95
C SER A 262 -1.82 7.68 40.29
N LEU A 263 -0.81 7.92 39.45
CA LEU A 263 0.17 8.99 39.62
C LEU A 263 -0.48 10.38 39.50
N ASN A 264 -1.40 10.55 38.54
CA ASN A 264 -2.17 11.79 38.36
C ASN A 264 -3.19 12.05 39.50
N ASN A 265 -3.58 11.01 40.26
CA ASN A 265 -4.57 11.16 41.33
C ASN A 265 -3.95 11.47 42.71
N ASN A 266 -2.65 11.20 42.90
CA ASN A 266 -1.93 11.59 44.13
C ASN A 266 -1.71 13.11 44.29
N THR A 267 -2.03 13.93 43.29
CA THR A 267 -1.65 15.37 43.26
C THR A 267 -2.76 16.38 43.59
N ASN A 268 -4.05 16.02 43.57
CA ASN A 268 -5.14 16.92 43.98
C ASN A 268 -6.39 16.15 44.47
N ASN A 269 -6.86 16.46 45.68
CA ASN A 269 -7.99 15.79 46.36
C ASN A 269 -9.35 16.51 46.22
N ASN A 270 -9.39 17.68 45.57
CA ASN A 270 -10.61 18.29 45.06
C ASN A 270 -10.53 18.20 43.53
N VAL A 271 -11.58 17.69 42.88
CA VAL A 271 -11.58 17.41 41.43
C VAL A 271 -12.96 17.76 40.87
N GLU A 272 -13.03 18.76 40.00
CA GLU A 272 -14.25 19.12 39.25
C GLU A 272 -14.32 18.38 37.91
N GLU A 273 -15.48 18.37 37.22
CA GLU A 273 -15.66 17.64 35.94
C GLU A 273 -14.60 18.05 34.89
N TYR A 274 -14.21 19.33 34.90
CA TYR A 274 -13.19 19.91 34.05
C TYR A 274 -11.81 19.26 34.24
N ASP A 275 -11.38 19.06 35.50
CA ASP A 275 -10.09 18.44 35.84
C ASP A 275 -9.99 17.00 35.31
N ILE A 276 -11.09 16.25 35.27
CA ILE A 276 -11.08 14.84 34.83
C ILE A 276 -10.91 14.76 33.31
N VAL A 277 -11.57 15.64 32.56
CA VAL A 277 -11.41 15.72 31.11
C VAL A 277 -10.00 16.22 30.76
N GLU A 278 -9.43 17.16 31.50
CA GLU A 278 -8.04 17.58 31.30
C GLU A 278 -7.01 16.52 31.74
N LYS A 279 -7.24 15.76 32.82
CA LYS A 279 -6.44 14.59 33.20
C LYS A 279 -6.44 13.52 32.10
N LEU A 280 -7.62 13.19 31.54
CA LEU A 280 -7.74 12.24 30.44
C LEU A 280 -7.12 12.76 29.13
N LYS A 281 -7.16 14.08 28.89
CA LYS A 281 -6.46 14.71 27.75
C LYS A 281 -4.94 14.72 27.94
N THR A 282 -4.46 14.93 29.17
CA THR A 282 -3.05 14.82 29.55
C THR A 282 -2.54 13.38 29.40
N THR A 283 -3.34 12.39 29.80
CA THR A 283 -3.01 10.96 29.63
C THR A 283 -3.03 10.58 28.15
N GLY A 284 -4.09 10.91 27.41
CA GLY A 284 -4.18 10.66 25.97
C GLY A 284 -3.02 11.26 25.17
N SER A 285 -2.59 12.48 25.51
CA SER A 285 -1.45 13.15 24.85
C SER A 285 -0.09 12.50 25.16
N LYS A 286 0.02 11.69 26.22
CA LYS A 286 1.19 10.83 26.48
C LYS A 286 1.11 9.51 25.71
N CYS A 287 -0.09 9.03 25.40
CA CYS A 287 -0.33 7.76 24.70
C CYS A 287 -0.21 7.87 23.17
N ILE A 288 -0.81 8.91 22.58
CA ILE A 288 -0.84 9.11 21.13
C ILE A 288 -0.56 10.59 20.85
N LYS A 289 0.57 10.85 20.19
CA LYS A 289 1.14 12.19 20.00
C LYS A 289 0.99 12.62 18.54
N TYR A 290 0.42 13.81 18.32
CA TYR A 290 0.28 14.37 16.97
C TYR A 290 1.66 14.67 16.36
N LEU A 291 1.87 14.27 15.09
CA LEU A 291 3.08 14.57 14.32
C LEU A 291 2.82 15.62 13.24
N ARG A 292 1.88 15.35 12.33
CA ARG A 292 1.72 16.11 11.08
C ARG A 292 0.39 15.85 10.37
N GLU A 293 0.13 16.66 9.35
CA GLU A 293 -1.02 16.53 8.46
C GLU A 293 -0.62 16.41 6.98
N PHE A 294 -1.51 15.80 6.20
CA PHE A 294 -1.40 15.57 4.76
C PHE A 294 -2.71 16.02 4.09
N GLN A 295 -2.61 16.87 3.08
CA GLN A 295 -3.74 17.42 2.34
C GLN A 295 -3.31 17.88 0.94
N ASP A 296 -4.23 17.83 -0.03
CA ASP A 296 -4.04 18.50 -1.32
C ASP A 296 -4.46 19.97 -1.15
N VAL A 297 -3.46 20.84 -1.01
CA VAL A 297 -3.66 22.29 -0.81
C VAL A 297 -4.27 22.97 -2.05
N VAL A 298 -4.08 22.39 -3.24
CA VAL A 298 -4.47 22.96 -4.54
C VAL A 298 -5.92 22.61 -4.87
N THR A 299 -6.26 21.33 -4.90
CA THR A 299 -7.61 20.85 -5.28
C THR A 299 -8.57 20.77 -4.09
N LYS A 300 -8.02 20.55 -2.88
CA LYS A 300 -8.77 20.28 -1.64
C LYS A 300 -9.74 19.11 -1.81
N ILE A 301 -9.28 18.03 -2.44
CA ILE A 301 -9.97 16.73 -2.54
C ILE A 301 -10.29 16.17 -1.14
N GLN A 302 -11.41 15.44 -1.02
CA GLN A 302 -11.69 14.63 0.18
C GLN A 302 -11.07 13.24 0.03
N TRP A 303 -10.57 12.69 1.14
CA TRP A 303 -9.98 11.35 1.17
C TRP A 303 -11.05 10.29 1.45
N LYS A 304 -11.01 9.21 0.66
CA LYS A 304 -11.93 8.08 0.74
C LYS A 304 -11.49 7.10 1.84
N THR A 305 -10.27 6.60 1.72
CA THR A 305 -9.56 5.75 2.68
C THR A 305 -8.08 6.17 2.72
N PRO A 306 -7.46 6.27 3.91
CA PRO A 306 -6.01 6.30 4.04
C PRO A 306 -5.46 4.87 4.24
N CYS A 307 -4.23 4.59 3.84
CA CYS A 307 -3.50 3.42 4.34
C CYS A 307 -1.99 3.68 4.44
N PHE A 308 -1.29 2.82 5.18
CA PHE A 308 0.16 2.74 5.23
C PHE A 308 0.67 1.69 4.23
N SER A 309 1.93 1.80 3.82
CA SER A 309 2.74 0.67 3.33
C SER A 309 2.98 -0.40 4.41
N GLY A 310 3.56 -1.53 4.02
CA GLY A 310 3.87 -2.65 4.92
C GLY A 310 4.85 -2.30 6.06
N ASP A 311 5.82 -1.45 5.75
CA ASP A 311 6.82 -0.86 6.66
C ASP A 311 6.29 0.34 7.49
N GLY A 312 5.34 1.10 6.94
CA GLY A 312 4.86 2.37 7.51
C GLY A 312 5.62 3.62 7.05
N GLU A 313 6.57 3.52 6.13
CA GLU A 313 7.33 4.62 5.53
C GLU A 313 6.48 5.48 4.58
N TRP A 314 5.52 4.87 3.89
CA TRP A 314 4.65 5.50 2.91
C TRP A 314 3.22 5.60 3.42
N ILE A 315 2.56 6.70 3.04
CA ILE A 315 1.16 6.99 3.37
C ILE A 315 0.42 7.22 2.06
N LEU A 316 -0.66 6.45 1.84
CA LEU A 316 -1.51 6.52 0.66
C LEU A 316 -2.83 7.21 0.98
N GLY A 317 -3.23 8.17 0.15
CA GLY A 317 -4.55 8.80 0.17
C GLY A 317 -5.36 8.48 -1.08
N ALA A 318 -6.45 7.74 -0.93
CA ALA A 318 -7.38 7.50 -2.02
C ALA A 318 -8.31 8.71 -2.23
N SER A 319 -8.39 9.24 -3.45
CA SER A 319 -9.32 10.33 -3.77
C SER A 319 -10.78 9.89 -3.67
N ALA A 320 -11.63 10.72 -3.05
CA ALA A 320 -13.09 10.60 -3.10
C ALA A 320 -13.73 11.47 -4.21
N SER A 321 -12.95 11.99 -5.17
CA SER A 321 -13.51 12.72 -6.33
C SER A 321 -14.33 11.80 -7.24
N LYS A 322 -15.42 12.33 -7.80
CA LYS A 322 -16.37 11.53 -8.58
C LYS A 322 -15.93 11.48 -10.04
N GLY A 323 -15.30 10.37 -10.44
CA GLY A 323 -14.88 10.11 -11.83
C GLY A 323 -13.39 10.30 -12.11
N GLU A 324 -12.56 10.40 -11.07
CA GLU A 324 -11.10 10.26 -11.18
C GLU A 324 -10.62 9.13 -10.26
N HIS A 325 -9.81 8.23 -10.78
CA HIS A 325 -9.18 7.18 -10.00
C HIS A 325 -7.78 7.64 -9.60
N LYS A 326 -7.68 8.47 -8.56
CA LYS A 326 -6.41 9.08 -8.12
C LYS A 326 -5.97 8.60 -6.74
N LEU A 327 -4.72 8.15 -6.65
CA LEU A 327 -4.05 7.78 -5.41
C LEU A 327 -2.86 8.71 -5.19
N TYR A 328 -2.73 9.27 -3.98
CA TYR A 328 -1.64 10.16 -3.61
C TYR A 328 -0.68 9.41 -2.68
N ILE A 329 0.60 9.33 -3.03
CA ILE A 329 1.66 8.72 -2.22
C ILE A 329 2.50 9.82 -1.58
N TRP A 330 2.45 9.90 -0.25
CA TRP A 330 3.37 10.72 0.53
C TRP A 330 4.37 9.83 1.28
N GLU A 331 5.57 10.36 1.43
CA GLU A 331 6.54 9.91 2.43
C GLU A 331 6.05 10.32 3.84
N ARG A 332 6.33 9.50 4.86
CA ARG A 332 6.07 9.79 6.29
C ARG A 332 6.65 11.13 6.78
N LEU A 333 7.67 11.68 6.10
CA LEU A 333 8.22 13.02 6.37
C LEU A 333 7.38 14.19 5.82
N GLY A 334 6.29 13.93 5.10
CA GLY A 334 5.32 14.94 4.63
C GLY A 334 5.40 15.29 3.15
N HIS A 335 6.38 14.77 2.41
CA HIS A 335 6.58 15.08 1.00
C HIS A 335 5.64 14.25 0.12
N LEU A 336 4.93 14.90 -0.81
CA LEU A 336 4.16 14.22 -1.85
C LEU A 336 5.13 13.76 -2.95
N VAL A 337 5.25 12.44 -3.13
CA VAL A 337 6.24 11.84 -4.06
C VAL A 337 5.60 11.47 -5.39
N LYS A 338 4.39 10.88 -5.37
CA LYS A 338 3.69 10.45 -6.59
C LYS A 338 2.19 10.70 -6.49
N ILE A 339 1.57 11.03 -7.62
CA ILE A 339 0.13 10.86 -7.84
C ILE A 339 -0.03 9.79 -8.92
N LEU A 340 -0.73 8.71 -8.59
CA LEU A 340 -1.10 7.67 -9.54
C LEU A 340 -2.44 8.05 -10.18
N GLU A 341 -2.45 8.23 -11.50
CA GLU A 341 -3.66 8.55 -12.27
C GLU A 341 -4.14 7.31 -13.04
N GLY A 342 -5.31 6.80 -12.65
CA GLY A 342 -5.94 5.61 -13.24
C GLY A 342 -7.10 5.93 -14.19
N PRO A 343 -8.02 4.98 -14.41
CA PRO A 343 -9.18 5.18 -15.27
C PRO A 343 -10.13 6.26 -14.72
N LYS A 344 -11.11 6.68 -15.53
CA LYS A 344 -12.10 7.72 -15.16
C LYS A 344 -13.26 7.17 -14.33
N GLU A 345 -12.92 6.41 -13.31
CA GLU A 345 -13.83 5.78 -12.36
C GLU A 345 -13.60 6.36 -10.96
N ALA A 346 -14.60 6.36 -10.08
CA ALA A 346 -14.38 6.75 -8.69
C ALA A 346 -13.94 5.54 -7.85
N ILE A 347 -13.08 5.76 -6.85
CA ILE A 347 -12.58 4.72 -5.95
C ILE A 347 -13.63 4.41 -4.86
N ILE A 348 -13.83 3.12 -4.56
CA ILE A 348 -14.60 2.65 -3.40
C ILE A 348 -13.70 2.31 -2.21
N ASP A 349 -12.61 1.59 -2.45
CA ASP A 349 -11.79 1.02 -1.39
C ASP A 349 -10.36 0.77 -1.89
N VAL A 350 -9.36 0.80 -1.00
CA VAL A 350 -7.94 0.66 -1.34
C VAL A 350 -7.17 0.01 -0.19
N VAL A 351 -6.27 -0.92 -0.52
CA VAL A 351 -5.38 -1.60 0.43
C VAL A 351 -3.97 -1.73 -0.15
N TRP A 352 -2.95 -1.55 0.70
CA TRP A 352 -1.54 -1.80 0.34
C TRP A 352 -1.17 -3.25 0.70
N HIS A 353 -0.35 -3.90 -0.11
CA HIS A 353 0.13 -5.27 0.13
C HIS A 353 1.15 -5.29 1.28
N PRO A 354 0.94 -6.05 2.36
CA PRO A 354 1.69 -5.89 3.62
C PRO A 354 3.21 -6.17 3.53
N GLU A 355 3.70 -6.74 2.43
CA GLU A 355 5.09 -7.19 2.23
C GLU A 355 5.69 -6.83 0.84
N ARG A 356 4.99 -6.04 0.01
CA ARG A 356 5.45 -5.68 -1.36
C ARG A 356 5.02 -4.24 -1.70
N PRO A 357 5.72 -3.52 -2.60
CA PRO A 357 5.33 -2.19 -3.08
C PRO A 357 4.16 -2.26 -4.08
N ILE A 358 3.04 -2.84 -3.65
CA ILE A 358 1.87 -3.14 -4.48
C ILE A 358 0.62 -2.63 -3.76
N VAL A 359 -0.28 -1.97 -4.49
CA VAL A 359 -1.54 -1.42 -3.98
C VAL A 359 -2.69 -1.96 -4.80
N VAL A 360 -3.76 -2.42 -4.16
CA VAL A 360 -4.99 -2.84 -4.85
C VAL A 360 -6.10 -1.82 -4.57
N SER A 361 -6.81 -1.41 -5.62
CA SER A 361 -7.85 -0.38 -5.55
C SER A 361 -9.12 -0.77 -6.29
N VAL A 362 -10.27 -0.70 -5.61
CA VAL A 362 -11.59 -1.06 -6.16
C VAL A 362 -12.27 0.19 -6.71
N SER A 363 -12.74 0.14 -7.96
CA SER A 363 -13.52 1.23 -8.55
C SER A 363 -15.04 1.02 -8.44
N VAL A 364 -15.83 2.06 -8.71
CA VAL A 364 -17.31 2.02 -8.64
C VAL A 364 -17.95 0.94 -9.52
N THR A 365 -17.32 0.59 -10.65
CA THR A 365 -17.77 -0.51 -11.54
C THR A 365 -17.50 -1.90 -10.94
N GLY A 366 -16.62 -1.99 -9.95
CA GLY A 366 -16.37 -3.21 -9.17
C GLY A 366 -15.20 -4.06 -9.66
N THR A 367 -14.38 -3.53 -10.57
CA THR A 367 -13.04 -4.03 -10.90
C THR A 367 -12.05 -3.63 -9.79
N ALA A 368 -11.06 -4.47 -9.51
CA ALA A 368 -9.95 -4.13 -8.61
C ALA A 368 -8.64 -4.04 -9.41
N TYR A 369 -8.11 -2.83 -9.56
CA TYR A 369 -6.85 -2.57 -10.25
C TYR A 369 -5.67 -2.82 -9.30
N VAL A 370 -4.71 -3.63 -9.77
CA VAL A 370 -3.46 -3.92 -9.09
C VAL A 370 -2.41 -2.94 -9.58
N TRP A 371 -1.95 -2.07 -8.69
CA TRP A 371 -0.87 -1.14 -8.91
C TRP A 371 0.42 -1.76 -8.40
N ALA A 372 1.44 -1.84 -9.24
CA ALA A 372 2.75 -2.34 -8.87
C ALA A 372 3.84 -1.40 -9.40
N LYS A 373 5.09 -1.76 -9.14
CA LYS A 373 6.24 -1.13 -9.78
C LYS A 373 6.26 -1.45 -11.28
N ASP A 374 6.80 -0.51 -12.07
CA ASP A 374 7.18 -0.79 -13.46
C ASP A 374 8.49 -1.59 -13.44
N TYR A 375 8.38 -2.92 -13.57
CA TYR A 375 9.51 -3.84 -13.52
C TYR A 375 10.25 -3.84 -14.87
N VAL A 376 11.35 -3.12 -14.94
CA VAL A 376 12.30 -3.22 -16.06
C VAL A 376 13.10 -4.52 -15.90
N GLU A 377 13.07 -5.37 -16.92
CA GLU A 377 13.88 -6.59 -16.98
C GLU A 377 15.38 -6.22 -17.09
N ASN A 378 16.13 -6.43 -16.00
CA ASN A 378 17.57 -6.20 -15.97
C ASN A 378 18.31 -7.30 -16.75
N TRP A 379 19.07 -6.94 -17.78
CA TRP A 379 19.70 -7.91 -18.67
C TRP A 379 20.94 -8.59 -18.07
N SER A 380 21.53 -8.06 -16.99
CA SER A 380 22.60 -8.78 -16.27
C SER A 380 22.12 -10.05 -15.58
N ALA A 381 20.83 -10.18 -15.27
CA ALA A 381 20.28 -11.38 -14.65
C ALA A 381 20.39 -12.64 -15.54
N PHE A 382 20.63 -12.49 -16.85
CA PHE A 382 20.82 -13.62 -17.78
C PHE A 382 22.24 -14.20 -17.80
N ALA A 383 23.26 -13.46 -17.34
CA ALA A 383 24.65 -13.92 -17.30
C ALA A 383 25.44 -13.15 -16.23
N PRO A 384 26.04 -13.82 -15.22
CA PRO A 384 26.62 -13.14 -14.04
C PRO A 384 27.80 -12.21 -14.38
N ASP A 385 28.53 -12.48 -15.46
CA ASP A 385 29.65 -11.65 -15.93
C ASP A 385 29.20 -10.40 -16.71
N PHE A 386 27.89 -10.25 -16.96
CA PHE A 386 27.34 -9.13 -17.71
C PHE A 386 26.92 -7.99 -16.78
N LYS A 387 27.18 -6.74 -17.17
CA LYS A 387 26.78 -5.53 -16.44
C LYS A 387 26.06 -4.59 -17.42
N GLU A 388 24.83 -4.20 -17.09
CA GLU A 388 24.12 -3.18 -17.85
C GLU A 388 24.67 -1.78 -17.49
N LEU A 389 24.83 -0.91 -18.50
CA LEU A 389 25.45 0.41 -18.36
C LEU A 389 24.50 1.50 -18.90
N GLU A 390 24.12 2.45 -18.03
CA GLU A 390 23.28 3.60 -18.43
C GLU A 390 24.06 4.63 -19.26
N GLU A 391 25.35 4.79 -18.99
CA GLU A 391 26.28 5.66 -19.71
C GLU A 391 27.55 4.89 -20.13
N ASN A 392 28.29 5.38 -21.12
CA ASN A 392 29.49 4.68 -21.60
C ASN A 392 30.63 4.80 -20.58
N GLU A 393 31.02 3.69 -19.96
CA GLU A 393 32.28 3.60 -19.21
C GLU A 393 33.46 3.55 -20.20
N GLU A 394 34.48 4.41 -20.02
CA GLU A 394 35.73 4.31 -20.80
C GLU A 394 36.56 3.14 -20.29
N TYR A 395 36.89 2.20 -21.18
CA TYR A 395 37.66 1.01 -20.82
C TYR A 395 39.10 1.39 -20.42
N ILE A 396 39.54 0.89 -19.26
CA ILE A 396 40.91 1.02 -18.77
C ILE A 396 41.60 -0.33 -19.01
N GLU A 397 42.46 -0.36 -20.03
CA GLU A 397 43.32 -1.50 -20.36
C GLU A 397 44.12 -1.93 -19.12
N LYS A 398 44.08 -3.21 -18.76
CA LYS A 398 44.90 -3.75 -17.65
C LYS A 398 46.30 -4.11 -18.17
N GLU A 399 47.34 -3.92 -17.35
CA GLU A 399 48.72 -4.16 -17.80
C GLU A 399 48.96 -5.62 -18.26
N ASP A 400 48.25 -6.58 -17.66
CA ASP A 400 48.30 -8.01 -18.00
C ASP A 400 47.40 -8.44 -19.19
N GLU A 401 46.58 -7.55 -19.76
CA GLU A 401 45.56 -7.91 -20.79
C GLU A 401 46.17 -8.58 -22.04
N PHE A 402 47.42 -8.25 -22.36
CA PHE A 402 48.15 -8.76 -23.53
C PHE A 402 49.15 -9.88 -23.21
N ASP A 403 49.25 -10.32 -21.94
CA ASP A 403 50.21 -11.34 -21.52
C ASP A 403 49.64 -12.76 -21.76
N ILE A 404 50.37 -13.55 -22.57
CA ILE A 404 49.98 -14.93 -22.96
C ILE A 404 49.98 -15.88 -21.75
N ASN A 405 50.78 -15.56 -20.75
CA ASN A 405 50.89 -16.23 -19.46
C ASN A 405 50.96 -15.13 -18.38
N PRO A 406 49.81 -14.57 -17.93
CA PRO A 406 49.82 -13.59 -16.84
C PRO A 406 50.46 -14.20 -15.60
N ARG A 407 51.14 -13.39 -14.80
CA ARG A 407 51.82 -13.89 -13.61
C ARG A 407 50.78 -14.21 -12.54
N GLU A 408 50.82 -15.45 -12.03
CA GLU A 408 49.95 -15.87 -10.93
C GLU A 408 50.16 -15.01 -9.65
N ASP A 409 51.31 -14.35 -9.54
CA ASP A 409 51.66 -13.38 -8.48
C ASP A 409 50.84 -12.07 -8.50
N GLU A 410 50.28 -11.68 -9.66
CA GLU A 410 49.61 -10.37 -9.88
C GLU A 410 48.11 -10.50 -10.18
N LYS A 411 47.54 -11.71 -9.99
CA LYS A 411 46.08 -11.85 -9.81
C LYS A 411 45.62 -10.92 -8.68
N GLU A 412 44.69 -10.03 -9.00
CA GLU A 412 43.92 -9.29 -8.00
C GLU A 412 43.36 -10.26 -6.97
N LYS A 413 43.27 -9.84 -5.71
CA LYS A 413 42.76 -10.67 -4.62
C LYS A 413 41.27 -10.94 -4.83
N GLU A 414 40.97 -11.97 -5.61
CA GLU A 414 39.75 -12.77 -5.49
C GLU A 414 39.54 -13.00 -3.99
N GLU A 415 38.41 -12.54 -3.44
CA GLU A 415 38.16 -12.70 -2.01
C GLU A 415 38.20 -14.20 -1.71
N VAL A 416 38.94 -14.59 -0.68
CA VAL A 416 39.06 -16.01 -0.30
C VAL A 416 37.74 -16.40 0.37
N ILE A 417 36.76 -16.71 -0.47
CA ILE A 417 35.53 -17.39 -0.09
C ILE A 417 35.97 -18.71 0.54
N ASP A 418 35.61 -18.90 1.79
CA ASP A 418 35.94 -20.09 2.55
C ASP A 418 35.09 -21.26 2.02
N GLU A 419 35.65 -22.04 1.09
CA GLU A 419 34.96 -23.20 0.48
C GLU A 419 34.61 -24.29 1.52
N ASP A 420 35.30 -24.29 2.68
CA ASP A 420 35.04 -25.16 3.83
C ASP A 420 34.01 -24.56 4.82
N ALA A 421 33.39 -23.41 4.51
CA ALA A 421 32.41 -22.76 5.38
C ALA A 421 31.15 -23.62 5.62
N GLU A 422 30.75 -23.75 6.88
CA GLU A 422 29.59 -24.56 7.29
C GLU A 422 28.26 -23.86 6.92
N VAL A 423 27.74 -24.17 5.74
CA VAL A 423 26.46 -23.64 5.23
C VAL A 423 25.27 -24.32 5.90
N ASP A 424 24.45 -23.53 6.60
CA ASP A 424 23.18 -23.98 7.15
C ASP A 424 22.10 -24.08 6.06
N ILE A 425 21.39 -25.22 6.02
CA ILE A 425 20.30 -25.52 5.08
C ILE A 425 18.98 -25.88 5.78
N GLU A 426 18.95 -25.89 7.13
CA GLU A 426 17.76 -26.24 7.92
C GLU A 426 17.16 -25.02 8.63
N ASN A 427 17.97 -24.02 9.01
CA ASN A 427 17.46 -22.79 9.62
C ASN A 427 16.69 -21.91 8.62
N ILE A 428 15.62 -21.30 9.13
CA ILE A 428 14.76 -20.38 8.38
C ILE A 428 15.10 -18.95 8.83
N GLU A 429 15.45 -18.07 7.90
CA GLU A 429 15.64 -16.65 8.20
C GLU A 429 14.32 -16.01 8.68
N GLU A 430 14.21 -15.73 9.98
CA GLU A 430 13.08 -15.00 10.54
C GLU A 430 13.14 -13.52 10.12
N THR A 431 12.44 -13.17 9.04
CA THR A 431 12.36 -11.79 8.56
C THR A 431 11.74 -10.89 9.64
N SER A 432 12.49 -9.87 10.07
CA SER A 432 12.25 -9.03 11.27
C SER A 432 10.92 -8.26 11.31
N ILE A 433 10.17 -8.25 10.21
CA ILE A 433 8.84 -7.63 10.09
C ILE A 433 7.75 -8.47 10.81
N ILE A 434 8.02 -9.75 11.10
CA ILE A 434 6.97 -10.74 11.50
C ILE A 434 6.87 -10.93 13.03
N THR A 435 7.86 -10.51 13.83
CA THR A 435 8.13 -10.99 15.20
C THR A 435 7.17 -10.50 16.32
N VAL A 436 5.85 -10.72 16.20
CA VAL A 436 4.92 -10.65 17.36
C VAL A 436 3.79 -11.72 17.31
N SER A 437 4.15 -13.00 17.35
CA SER A 437 3.39 -14.02 18.11
C SER A 437 4.25 -15.20 18.51
N ASN A 438 4.26 -15.53 19.80
CA ASN A 438 4.82 -16.77 20.30
C ASN A 438 3.98 -17.99 19.85
N GLY A 439 4.62 -19.01 19.29
CA GLY A 439 4.20 -20.41 19.42
C GLY A 439 3.24 -21.00 18.38
N SER A 440 3.75 -21.95 17.59
CA SER A 440 3.05 -23.15 17.06
C SER A 440 1.86 -23.03 16.11
N TYR A 441 1.20 -21.88 15.95
CA TYR A 441 0.05 -21.73 15.05
C TYR A 441 0.47 -21.24 13.66
N GLU A 442 0.58 -22.17 12.71
CA GLU A 442 0.82 -21.87 11.29
C GLU A 442 -0.17 -20.81 10.77
N GLU A 443 0.33 -19.73 10.19
CA GLU A 443 -0.51 -18.72 9.52
C GLU A 443 -0.93 -19.19 8.12
N LEU A 444 -2.15 -18.84 7.71
CA LEU A 444 -2.73 -19.24 6.42
C LEU A 444 -2.07 -18.50 5.25
N ARG A 445 -0.91 -19.01 4.81
CA ARG A 445 -0.16 -18.50 3.65
C ARG A 445 -0.74 -18.95 2.31
N TYR A 446 -1.33 -20.14 2.23
CA TYR A 446 -2.00 -20.63 1.01
C TYR A 446 -3.24 -21.46 1.36
N LEU A 447 -4.14 -21.59 0.38
CA LEU A 447 -5.27 -22.52 0.44
C LEU A 447 -5.03 -23.64 -0.58
N PRO A 448 -5.19 -24.92 -0.21
CA PRO A 448 -5.00 -26.01 -1.16
C PRO A 448 -5.99 -25.86 -2.31
N ALA A 449 -5.55 -26.13 -3.54
CA ALA A 449 -6.45 -26.22 -4.67
C ALA A 449 -7.53 -27.27 -4.37
N VAL A 450 -8.81 -26.96 -4.66
CA VAL A 450 -9.83 -28.00 -4.70
C VAL A 450 -9.58 -28.77 -5.99
N PRO A 451 -9.26 -30.08 -5.96
CA PRO A 451 -9.06 -30.84 -7.17
C PRO A 451 -10.38 -30.84 -7.94
N SER A 452 -10.37 -30.22 -9.13
CA SER A 452 -11.44 -30.42 -10.08
C SER A 452 -11.43 -31.90 -10.49
N PRO A 453 -12.57 -32.60 -10.48
CA PRO A 453 -12.61 -33.92 -11.08
C PRO A 453 -12.30 -33.76 -12.57
N ASP A 454 -11.35 -34.56 -13.08
CA ASP A 454 -10.99 -34.54 -14.49
C ASP A 454 -12.25 -34.66 -15.35
N VAL A 455 -12.43 -33.71 -16.27
CA VAL A 455 -13.56 -33.76 -17.20
C VAL A 455 -13.33 -34.95 -18.12
N SER A 456 -14.01 -36.05 -17.83
CA SER A 456 -13.88 -37.28 -18.61
C SER A 456 -14.14 -36.97 -20.09
N GLU A 457 -13.14 -37.21 -20.94
CA GLU A 457 -13.24 -37.03 -22.39
C GLU A 457 -14.24 -38.03 -22.99
N GLN A 458 -15.52 -37.69 -22.94
CA GLN A 458 -16.57 -38.47 -23.55
C GLN A 458 -16.54 -38.26 -25.07
N GLN A 459 -15.87 -39.19 -25.74
CA GLN A 459 -15.83 -39.27 -27.20
C GLN A 459 -17.25 -39.33 -27.79
N ASP A 460 -17.45 -38.51 -28.82
CA ASP A 460 -18.51 -38.56 -29.82
C ASP A 460 -19.99 -38.57 -29.38
N LYS A 461 -20.64 -37.44 -29.67
CA LYS A 461 -21.64 -37.47 -30.76
C LYS A 461 -21.76 -36.15 -31.53
N TYR A 462 -21.44 -36.23 -32.82
CA TYR A 462 -21.56 -35.18 -33.83
C TYR A 462 -22.96 -34.56 -33.90
N LEU A 463 -23.01 -33.23 -33.99
CA LEU A 463 -23.91 -32.48 -34.90
C LEU A 463 -23.21 -31.16 -35.32
N ALA A 464 -23.40 -30.75 -36.57
CA ALA A 464 -22.69 -29.65 -37.24
C ALA A 464 -22.88 -28.28 -36.53
N SER A 465 -21.99 -27.28 -36.64
CA SER A 465 -21.49 -26.66 -37.90
C SER A 465 -20.15 -25.90 -37.68
N PRO A 466 -19.44 -25.43 -38.72
CA PRO A 466 -17.97 -25.54 -38.75
C PRO A 466 -17.14 -24.29 -38.44
N SER A 467 -15.85 -24.56 -38.25
CA SER A 467 -14.72 -23.64 -38.07
C SER A 467 -14.39 -22.77 -39.28
N ARG A 468 -13.71 -21.63 -39.02
CA ARG A 468 -12.36 -21.41 -39.57
C ARG A 468 -11.60 -20.24 -38.91
N LEU A 469 -10.40 -20.53 -38.41
CA LEU A 469 -9.16 -19.89 -38.87
C LEU A 469 -7.99 -20.82 -38.52
N GLU A 470 -6.95 -20.80 -39.33
CA GLU A 470 -5.80 -21.72 -39.26
C GLU A 470 -4.54 -20.90 -38.95
N GLU A 471 -3.74 -21.34 -37.97
CA GLU A 471 -2.31 -21.00 -37.92
C GLU A 471 -1.49 -22.28 -37.99
N SER A 472 -0.45 -22.27 -38.83
CA SER A 472 0.31 -23.46 -39.19
C SER A 472 1.76 -23.33 -38.74
N ASN A 473 2.14 -24.11 -37.72
CA ASN A 473 3.52 -24.26 -37.30
C ASN A 473 4.08 -25.58 -37.84
N ASN A 474 4.86 -25.50 -38.92
CA ASN A 474 5.69 -26.61 -39.40
C ASN A 474 7.11 -26.45 -38.84
N SER A 475 7.44 -27.20 -37.80
CA SER A 475 8.81 -27.38 -37.29
C SER A 475 9.30 -28.80 -37.58
N ALA A 476 10.23 -28.92 -38.53
CA ALA A 476 10.97 -30.14 -38.81
C ALA A 476 12.41 -29.79 -39.21
N SER A 477 13.38 -30.47 -38.60
CA SER A 477 14.81 -30.22 -38.82
C SER A 477 15.35 -30.94 -40.08
N PRO A 478 16.43 -30.42 -40.69
CA PRO A 478 17.05 -31.04 -41.86
C PRO A 478 18.08 -32.10 -41.49
N PHE A 479 18.17 -33.15 -42.30
CA PHE A 479 19.36 -34.01 -42.44
C PHE A 479 19.47 -34.50 -43.89
N ASP A 480 20.70 -34.61 -44.39
CA ASP A 480 21.00 -34.82 -45.81
C ASP A 480 20.79 -36.27 -46.28
N ASN A 481 20.53 -36.45 -47.59
CA ASN A 481 21.52 -37.00 -48.54
C ASN A 481 20.98 -37.01 -49.99
N ASP A 482 21.89 -37.11 -50.96
CA ASP A 482 21.60 -37.15 -52.40
C ASP A 482 20.83 -38.41 -52.86
N VAL A 483 20.06 -38.30 -53.96
CA VAL A 483 20.39 -38.96 -55.25
C VAL A 483 19.40 -38.63 -56.39
N VAL A 484 19.98 -38.43 -57.57
CA VAL A 484 19.42 -38.19 -58.91
C VAL A 484 18.28 -39.14 -59.34
N THR A 485 17.16 -38.65 -59.88
CA THR A 485 16.71 -38.94 -61.28
C THR A 485 15.39 -38.27 -61.76
N ASN A 486 15.43 -37.89 -63.05
CA ASN A 486 14.39 -37.53 -64.04
C ASN A 486 12.91 -37.94 -63.82
N GLY A 487 11.98 -37.08 -64.28
CA GLY A 487 10.63 -37.51 -64.68
C GLY A 487 9.69 -36.38 -65.15
N HIS A 488 9.30 -36.41 -66.43
CA HIS A 488 8.38 -35.47 -67.12
C HIS A 488 7.17 -34.98 -66.29
N ALA A 489 6.76 -33.71 -66.26
CA ALA A 489 6.50 -32.73 -67.34
C ALA A 489 5.22 -32.99 -68.18
N SER A 490 4.09 -32.39 -67.77
CA SER A 490 2.98 -32.00 -68.66
C SER A 490 2.04 -30.96 -68.05
N SER A 491 2.35 -29.67 -68.27
CA SER A 491 1.33 -28.67 -68.64
C SER A 491 0.89 -28.95 -70.11
N PRO A 492 -0.11 -28.28 -70.75
CA PRO A 492 -0.54 -26.89 -70.53
C PRO A 492 -2.03 -26.57 -70.81
N MET A 493 -2.34 -25.26 -70.95
CA MET A 493 -3.42 -24.68 -71.79
C MET A 493 -4.89 -24.92 -71.37
N GLU A 494 -5.84 -24.01 -71.58
CA GLU A 494 -5.78 -22.55 -71.88
C GLU A 494 -7.19 -21.94 -71.62
N VAL A 495 -7.44 -20.74 -72.18
CA VAL A 495 -8.72 -20.04 -72.45
C VAL A 495 -8.86 -18.71 -71.69
N ALA A 496 -8.66 -17.63 -72.44
CA ALA A 496 -9.09 -16.26 -72.15
C ALA A 496 -10.58 -16.09 -72.59
N GLU A 497 -11.31 -15.00 -72.39
CA GLU A 497 -10.99 -13.59 -72.65
C GLU A 497 -12.02 -12.66 -71.98
N ASN A 498 -11.63 -11.39 -71.74
CA ASN A 498 -12.43 -10.14 -71.84
C ASN A 498 -13.77 -10.03 -71.05
N SER A 499 -14.09 -8.93 -70.35
CA SER A 499 -13.65 -7.52 -70.44
C SER A 499 -13.95 -6.78 -69.10
N LEU A 500 -13.72 -5.47 -68.87
CA LEU A 500 -13.31 -4.36 -69.74
C LEU A 500 -12.41 -3.34 -68.96
N ALA A 501 -12.73 -2.04 -68.99
CA ALA A 501 -11.97 -0.89 -68.45
C ALA A 501 -12.62 -0.31 -67.16
N GLU A 502 -12.09 0.67 -66.41
CA GLU A 502 -11.06 1.72 -66.70
C GLU A 502 -9.93 1.86 -65.64
N GLU A 503 -9.05 2.83 -65.90
CA GLU A 503 -7.80 3.25 -65.24
C GLU A 503 -8.03 3.81 -63.80
N ASP A 504 -7.05 4.06 -62.92
CA ASP A 504 -5.65 4.51 -63.10
C ASP A 504 -4.69 3.97 -61.98
N GLY A 505 -3.40 4.31 -62.02
CA GLY A 505 -2.29 3.77 -61.22
C GLY A 505 -2.38 3.95 -59.69
N GLY A 506 -1.54 3.31 -58.87
CA GLY A 506 -0.14 2.92 -59.08
C GLY A 506 0.79 3.99 -58.45
N THR A 507 1.77 3.70 -57.58
CA THR A 507 2.44 2.44 -57.23
C THR A 507 3.03 2.45 -55.79
N SER A 508 3.24 1.26 -55.22
CA SER A 508 4.28 0.88 -54.23
C SER A 508 5.11 1.98 -53.52
N SER A 509 5.11 1.96 -52.18
CA SER A 509 6.36 2.15 -51.41
C SER A 509 6.38 1.48 -50.03
N LYS A 510 7.56 0.96 -49.68
CA LYS A 510 7.85 0.04 -48.57
C LYS A 510 7.80 0.72 -47.20
N ARG A 511 7.46 -0.05 -46.14
CA ARG A 511 7.74 0.30 -44.74
C ARG A 511 9.21 0.74 -44.57
N LYS A 512 9.44 1.89 -43.93
CA LYS A 512 10.71 2.21 -43.24
C LYS A 512 10.41 2.65 -41.81
N ARG A 513 11.13 2.09 -40.84
CA ARG A 513 11.11 2.55 -39.44
C ARG A 513 11.74 3.94 -39.37
N LYS A 514 11.22 4.83 -38.51
CA LYS A 514 11.88 6.09 -38.12
C LYS A 514 12.87 5.81 -36.97
N PRO A 515 14.09 6.34 -36.98
CA PRO A 515 14.96 6.38 -35.80
C PRO A 515 14.40 7.32 -34.72
N SER A 516 14.89 7.19 -33.48
CA SER A 516 14.55 8.06 -32.35
C SER A 516 15.33 9.38 -32.38
N ALA A 517 14.84 10.39 -31.65
CA ALA A 517 15.26 11.79 -31.80
C ALA A 517 16.48 12.24 -30.97
N LYS A 518 17.28 11.32 -30.41
CA LYS A 518 18.46 11.65 -29.56
C LYS A 518 19.80 11.75 -30.31
N GLY A 519 19.83 11.57 -31.63
CA GLY A 519 21.07 11.42 -32.42
C GLY A 519 21.52 12.63 -33.26
N MET A 520 21.10 13.87 -32.96
CA MET A 520 21.28 15.01 -33.89
C MET A 520 22.03 16.24 -33.36
N GLU A 521 22.52 16.24 -32.12
CA GLU A 521 23.19 17.42 -31.53
C GLU A 521 24.73 17.33 -31.50
N MET A 522 25.33 16.14 -31.53
CA MET A 522 26.80 15.95 -31.56
C MET A 522 27.42 15.89 -32.97
N GLN A 523 26.88 16.63 -33.94
CA GLN A 523 27.46 16.72 -35.29
C GLN A 523 27.55 18.15 -35.87
N ALA A 524 27.55 19.16 -34.99
CA ALA A 524 27.68 20.57 -35.36
C ALA A 524 28.97 21.27 -34.88
N GLU A 525 29.89 20.57 -34.19
CA GLU A 525 31.10 21.20 -33.63
C GLU A 525 32.39 20.39 -33.89
N LYS A 526 32.78 20.25 -35.17
CA LYS A 526 34.10 19.68 -35.52
C LYS A 526 34.64 20.09 -36.90
N ASP A 527 34.69 21.39 -37.22
CA ASP A 527 35.53 21.84 -38.34
C ASP A 527 35.96 23.33 -38.35
N LYS A 528 37.12 23.64 -37.72
CA LYS A 528 38.25 24.46 -38.29
C LYS A 528 39.20 25.01 -37.20
N ARG A 529 40.51 24.82 -37.43
CA ARG A 529 41.60 25.55 -36.73
C ARG A 529 42.06 26.78 -37.59
N PRO A 530 43.18 27.50 -37.34
CA PRO A 530 43.14 28.93 -37.01
C PRO A 530 43.97 29.82 -37.99
N VAL A 531 44.23 31.11 -37.67
CA VAL A 531 45.56 31.79 -37.77
C VAL A 531 45.55 33.32 -37.46
N THR A 532 46.30 33.70 -36.41
CA THR A 532 47.03 34.98 -36.10
C THR A 532 46.44 36.42 -36.15
N LYS A 533 46.63 37.13 -35.01
CA LYS A 533 47.18 38.51 -34.81
C LYS A 533 46.37 39.73 -35.35
N ASN A 534 46.46 40.96 -34.81
CA ASN A 534 47.42 41.57 -33.87
C ASN A 534 46.86 42.81 -33.09
N GLN A 535 47.40 43.08 -31.89
CA GLN A 535 47.55 44.39 -31.18
C GLN A 535 46.42 45.48 -31.16
N LYS A 536 46.02 45.91 -29.94
CA LYS A 536 46.36 47.24 -29.34
C LYS A 536 45.92 47.36 -27.87
N SER A 537 46.27 48.47 -27.19
CA SER A 537 46.31 48.63 -25.72
C SER A 537 45.87 50.02 -25.22
N SER A 538 45.87 50.25 -23.89
CA SER A 538 45.70 51.52 -23.12
C SER A 538 44.26 52.02 -22.84
N SER A 539 43.93 52.78 -21.77
CA SER A 539 44.55 52.95 -20.42
C SER A 539 43.71 53.84 -19.47
N VAL A 540 43.65 53.47 -18.17
CA VAL A 540 43.71 54.33 -16.93
C VAL A 540 42.92 55.66 -16.81
N SER A 541 42.12 55.80 -15.75
CA SER A 541 42.05 57.03 -14.89
C SER A 541 41.41 56.77 -13.49
N LYS A 542 41.73 57.61 -12.49
CA LYS A 542 41.20 57.63 -11.11
C LYS A 542 41.01 59.08 -10.61
N THR A 543 39.95 59.38 -9.83
CA THR A 543 39.80 60.51 -8.85
C THR A 543 38.36 60.50 -8.27
N SER A 544 37.96 61.09 -7.12
CA SER A 544 38.65 61.59 -5.90
C SER A 544 37.60 61.92 -4.80
N LYS A 545 37.97 61.95 -3.49
CA LYS A 545 37.11 62.42 -2.36
C LYS A 545 37.34 63.89 -1.99
N PRO A 546 36.43 64.51 -1.20
CA PRO A 546 36.81 65.37 -0.06
C PRO A 546 36.15 64.97 1.30
N ARG A 547 36.31 65.81 2.35
CA ARG A 547 36.06 65.53 3.80
C ARG A 547 35.24 66.61 4.54
N THR A 548 34.55 66.22 5.63
CA THR A 548 34.35 66.88 6.98
C THR A 548 33.59 65.87 7.87
N LYS A 549 33.83 65.55 9.16
CA LYS A 549 34.71 65.97 10.29
C LYS A 549 34.16 66.97 11.34
N TYR A 550 33.48 66.42 12.35
CA TYR A 550 33.52 66.74 13.80
C TYR A 550 33.30 65.37 14.52
N ASP A 551 34.11 64.86 15.46
CA ASP A 551 34.52 65.37 16.80
C ASP A 551 33.30 65.39 17.75
N VAL A 552 33.28 64.81 18.97
CA VAL A 552 34.29 64.71 20.07
C VAL A 552 34.10 63.42 20.92
N ASP A 553 35.20 62.94 21.52
CA ASP A 553 35.50 62.14 22.76
C ASP A 553 34.34 61.56 23.66
N SER A 554 34.54 60.60 24.58
CA SER A 554 35.77 60.11 25.25
C SER A 554 35.72 58.66 25.75
N ASP A 555 36.90 58.03 25.76
CA ASP A 555 37.47 56.98 26.62
C ASP A 555 36.63 56.39 27.79
N GLN A 556 36.67 55.05 27.91
CA GLN A 556 37.32 54.40 29.07
C GLN A 556 37.69 52.93 28.77
N ASP A 557 38.86 52.51 29.26
CA ASP A 557 39.50 51.21 29.01
C ASP A 557 39.22 50.16 30.12
N ASP A 558 39.96 49.05 30.02
CA ASP A 558 40.16 47.90 30.94
C ASP A 558 39.29 46.67 30.61
N GLU A 559 39.78 45.69 29.83
CA GLU A 559 40.86 44.72 30.13
C GLU A 559 40.38 43.58 31.05
N PHE A 560 40.34 42.33 30.54
CA PHE A 560 41.08 41.18 31.11
C PHE A 560 41.05 39.95 30.16
N THR A 561 42.04 39.07 30.35
CA THR A 561 42.56 38.11 29.36
C THR A 561 41.97 36.68 29.39
N ASP A 562 42.20 35.97 28.29
CA ASP A 562 42.48 34.51 28.15
C ASP A 562 41.64 33.48 28.93
N GLY A 563 40.76 32.80 28.19
CA GLY A 563 41.04 31.45 27.69
C GLY A 563 41.02 30.24 28.64
N PHE A 564 40.47 29.12 28.14
CA PHE A 564 41.12 27.80 28.24
C PHE A 564 40.59 26.86 27.15
N VAL A 565 41.42 25.90 26.74
CA VAL A 565 41.07 24.78 25.85
C VAL A 565 41.37 23.49 26.60
N PHE A 566 40.43 22.55 26.63
CA PHE A 566 40.61 21.12 26.31
C PHE A 566 39.26 20.42 26.21
#